data_AF-A0A645ELX2-F1
#
_entry.id   AF-A0A645ELX2-F1
#
_cell.length_a   1.000
_cell.length_b   1.000
_cell.length_c   1.000
_cell.angle_alpha   90.00
_cell.angle_beta   90.00
_cell.angle_gamma   90.00
#
_symmetry.space_group_name_H-M   'P 1'
#
loop_
_entity.id
_entity.type
_entity.pdbx_description
1 polymer ?
#
loop_
_entity_poly.entity_id
_entity_poly.type
_entity_poly.pdbx_seq_one_letter_code
_entity_poly.pdbx_strand_id
1 'polypeptide(L)' 'MATAGSGDVLGGVILGLLTQGYPATDSAIAGVFLHSLAGDLAAAQKGEASLVAGDIVDHLGEAFVRSLKNRTIS' A
#
# COMPACT_ATOMS: atom_id res chain seq x y z
N MET A 1 -8.07 -6.37 -6.56
CA MET A 1 -8.88 -5.19 -6.16
C MET A 1 -9.01 -4.24 -7.35
N ALA A 2 -10.22 -3.78 -7.67
CA ALA A 2 -10.46 -2.73 -8.65
C ALA A 2 -11.58 -1.83 -8.12
N THR A 3 -11.22 -0.69 -7.54
CA THR A 3 -12.16 0.30 -7.00
C THR A 3 -11.76 1.69 -7.49
N ALA A 4 -12.74 2.59 -7.64
CA ALA A 4 -12.46 3.95 -8.09
C ALA A 4 -11.49 4.63 -7.11
N GLY A 5 -10.43 5.27 -7.65
CA GLY A 5 -9.43 5.98 -6.87
C GLY A 5 -8.29 5.13 -6.30
N SER A 6 -8.31 3.79 -6.42
CA SER A 6 -7.19 2.98 -5.92
C SER A 6 -5.89 3.22 -6.69
N GLY A 7 -5.98 3.54 -7.98
CA GLY A 7 -4.83 3.95 -8.80
C GLY A 7 -4.19 5.25 -8.31
N ASP A 8 -5.00 6.22 -7.87
CA ASP A 8 -4.50 7.48 -7.30
C ASP A 8 -3.78 7.24 -5.97
N VAL A 9 -4.30 6.33 -5.14
CA VAL A 9 -3.64 5.90 -3.90
C VAL A 9 -2.29 5.27 -4.22
N LEU A 10 -2.22 4.34 -5.17
CA LEU A 10 -0.97 3.70 -5.59
C LEU A 10 0.04 4.75 -6.11
N GLY A 11 -0.41 5.66 -6.98
CA GLY A 11 0.43 6.74 -7.50
C GLY A 11 0.97 7.65 -6.40
N GLY A 12 0.13 8.01 -5.42
CA GLY A 12 0.52 8.81 -4.26
C GLY A 12 1.56 8.11 -3.38
N VAL A 13 1.42 6.80 -3.15
CA VAL A 13 2.42 6.01 -2.40
C VAL A 13 3.76 5.99 -3.13
N ILE A 14 3.76 5.69 -4.43
CA ILE A 14 5.00 5.65 -5.24
C ILE A 14 5.66 7.04 -5.25
N LEU A 15 4.88 8.11 -5.44
CA LEU A 15 5.38 9.49 -5.40
C LEU A 15 5.95 9.85 -4.02
N GLY A 16 5.28 9.43 -2.95
CA GLY A 16 5.78 9.61 -1.58
C GLY A 16 7.13 8.94 -1.33
N LEU A 17 7.36 7.75 -1.90
CA LEU A 17 8.64 7.06 -1.82
C LEU A 17 9.71 7.74 -2.69
N LEU A 18 9.37 8.12 -3.92
CA LEU A 18 10.27 8.87 -4.81
C LEU A 18 10.77 10.17 -4.16
N THR A 19 9.87 10.93 -3.54
CA THR A 19 10.20 12.21 -2.87
C THR A 19 11.05 12.03 -1.61
N GLN A 20 11.06 10.84 -1.01
CA GLN A 20 11.98 10.47 0.08
C GLN A 20 13.38 10.06 -0.41
N GLY A 21 13.61 10.03 -1.73
CA GLY A 21 14.92 9.73 -2.33
C GLY A 21 15.14 8.25 -2.67
N TYR A 22 14.10 7.42 -2.62
CA TYR A 22 14.20 6.03 -3.07
C TYR A 22 14.38 5.96 -4.59
N PRO A 23 15.15 5.00 -5.12
CA PRO A 23 15.22 4.75 -6.56
C PRO A 23 13.82 4.52 -7.16
N ALA A 24 13.61 4.91 -8.41
CA ALA A 24 12.29 4.80 -9.04
C ALA A 24 11.79 3.36 -9.10
N THR A 25 12.67 2.41 -9.42
CA THR A 25 12.36 0.98 -9.43
C THR A 25 11.94 0.49 -8.05
N ASP A 26 12.70 0.84 -7.00
CA ASP A 26 12.40 0.44 -5.63
C ASP A 26 11.11 1.07 -5.12
N SER A 27 10.86 2.33 -5.49
CA SER A 27 9.62 3.06 -5.17
C SER A 27 8.41 2.39 -5.81
N ALA A 28 8.52 1.96 -7.06
CA ALA A 28 7.45 1.26 -7.75
C ALA A 28 7.17 -0.11 -7.11
N ILE A 29 8.21 -0.89 -6.83
CA ILE A 29 8.09 -2.22 -6.21
C ILE A 29 7.49 -2.09 -4.80
N ALA A 30 8.06 -1.23 -3.96
CA ALA A 30 7.59 -1.03 -2.60
C ALA A 30 6.19 -0.42 -2.57
N GLY A 31 5.89 0.53 -3.47
CA GLY A 31 4.57 1.14 -3.55
C GLY A 31 3.48 0.15 -3.93
N VAL A 32 3.71 -0.70 -4.94
CA VAL A 32 2.78 -1.78 -5.30
C VAL A 32 2.61 -2.77 -4.15
N PHE A 33 3.70 -3.17 -3.50
CA PHE A 33 3.63 -4.08 -2.36
C PHE A 33 2.80 -3.52 -1.20
N LEU A 34 3.10 -2.28 -0.79
CA LEU A 34 2.41 -1.61 0.32
C LEU A 34 0.93 -1.36 0.01
N HIS A 35 0.63 -0.96 -1.23
CA HIS A 35 -0.74 -0.76 -1.69
C HIS A 35 -1.55 -2.05 -1.66
N SER A 36 -0.99 -3.15 -2.19
CA SER A 36 -1.65 -4.46 -2.16
C SER A 36 -1.85 -4.96 -0.73
N LEU A 37 -0.82 -4.86 0.11
CA LEU A 37 -0.91 -5.28 1.51
C LEU A 37 -1.96 -4.49 2.29
N ALA A 38 -2.04 -3.17 2.09
CA ALA A 38 -3.08 -2.34 2.70
C ALA A 38 -4.48 -2.73 2.19
N GLY A 39 -4.61 -3.02 0.90
CA GLY A 39 -5.85 -3.55 0.30
C GLY A 39 -6.28 -4.88 0.92
N ASP A 40 -5.35 -5.82 1.11
CA ASP A 40 -5.63 -7.12 1.73
C ASP A 40 -6.07 -6.97 3.20
N LEU A 41 -5.43 -6.07 3.95
CA LEU A 41 -5.82 -5.75 5.33
C LEU A 41 -7.23 -5.16 5.41
N ALA A 42 -7.54 -4.21 4.54
CA ALA A 42 -8.87 -3.62 4.45
C ALA A 42 -9.92 -4.67 4.03
N ALA A 43 -9.58 -5.56 3.08
CA ALA A 43 -10.46 -6.62 2.60
C ALA A 43 -10.78 -7.63 3.71
N ALA A 44 -9.79 -7.96 4.55
CA ALA A 44 -10.00 -8.83 5.70
C ALA A 44 -11.01 -8.27 6.72
N GLN A 45 -11.18 -6.95 6.80
CA GLN A 45 -12.13 -6.30 7.71
C GLN A 45 -13.50 -6.05 7.09
N LYS A 46 -13.55 -5.61 5.83
CA LYS A 46 -14.79 -5.12 5.18
C LYS A 46 -15.32 -6.03 4.06
N GLY A 47 -14.54 -7.03 3.66
CA GLY A 47 -14.76 -7.85 2.47
C GLY A 47 -14.34 -7.13 1.19
N GLU A 48 -13.89 -7.90 0.19
CA GLU A 48 -13.39 -7.34 -1.08
C GLU A 48 -14.44 -6.52 -1.85
N ALA A 49 -15.72 -6.92 -1.78
CA ALA A 49 -16.80 -6.27 -2.51
C ALA A 49 -17.16 -4.87 -1.98
N SER A 50 -16.84 -4.59 -0.72
CA SER A 50 -17.17 -3.31 -0.06
C SER A 50 -16.01 -2.31 -0.09
N LEU A 51 -14.88 -2.69 -0.69
CA LEU A 51 -13.62 -2.01 -0.51
C LEU A 51 -13.52 -0.74 -1.38
N VAL A 52 -13.21 0.38 -0.73
CA VAL A 52 -13.00 1.67 -1.40
C VAL A 52 -11.59 2.19 -1.20
N ALA A 53 -11.17 3.16 -2.01
CA ALA A 53 -9.81 3.70 -1.96
C ALA A 53 -9.41 4.25 -0.58
N GLY A 54 -10.36 4.87 0.15
CA GLY A 54 -10.13 5.36 1.51
C GLY A 54 -9.74 4.26 2.49
N ASP A 55 -10.30 3.05 2.34
CA ASP A 55 -9.96 1.92 3.22
C ASP A 55 -8.49 1.51 3.07
N ILE A 56 -7.97 1.60 1.85
CA ILE A 56 -6.55 1.33 1.58
C ILE A 56 -5.68 2.37 2.29
N VAL A 57 -6.05 3.65 2.18
CA VAL A 57 -5.32 4.75 2.83
C VAL A 57 -5.27 4.56 4.34
N ASP A 58 -6.40 4.22 4.95
CA ASP A 58 -6.50 3.97 6.39
C ASP A 58 -5.59 2.82 6.86
N HIS A 59 -5.30 1.84 5.99
CA HIS A 59 -4.47 0.68 6.30
C HIS A 59 -3.00 0.80 5.85
N LEU A 60 -2.62 1.88 5.13
CA LEU A 60 -1.23 2.07 4.67
C LEU A 60 -0.23 2.10 5.83
N GLY A 61 -0.56 2.77 6.93
CA GLY A 61 0.32 2.85 8.09
C GLY A 61 0.63 1.47 8.69
N GLU A 62 -0.37 0.60 8.79
CA GLU A 62 -0.19 -0.77 9.25
C GLU A 62 0.62 -1.61 8.26
N ALA A 63 0.34 -1.47 6.95
CA ALA A 63 1.11 -2.15 5.90
C ALA A 63 2.60 -1.79 5.95
N PHE A 64 2.93 -0.51 6.19
CA PHE A 64 4.31 -0.06 6.38
C PHE A 64 4.97 -0.73 7.59
N VAL A 65 4.32 -0.73 8.76
CA VAL A 65 4.87 -1.37 9.97
C VAL A 65 5.10 -2.87 9.75
N ARG A 66 4.18 -3.56 9.09
CA ARG A 66 4.32 -5.00 8.78
C ARG A 66 5.46 -5.26 7.80
N SER A 67 5.63 -4.40 6.78
CA SER A 67 6.73 -4.50 5.81
C SER A 67 8.12 -4.41 6.48
N LEU A 68 8.26 -3.61 7.53
CA LEU A 68 9.52 -3.47 8.28
C LEU A 68 9.81 -4.69 9.17
N LYS A 69 8.78 -5.26 9.81
CA LYS A 69 8.93 -6.44 10.69
C LYS A 69 9.36 -7.70 9.94
N ASN A 70 8.97 -7.83 8.67
CA ASN A 70 9.41 -8.95 7.83
C ASN A 70 10.90 -8.88 7.43
N ARG A 71 11.61 -7.78 7.72
CA ARG A 71 13.07 -7.66 7.48
C ARG A 71 13.92 -8.14 8.65
N THR A 72 13.34 -8.44 9.81
CA THR A 72 14.08 -8.80 11.05
C THR A 72 14.36 -10.30 11.18
N ILE A 73 14.16 -11.10 10.13
CA ILE A 73 14.57 -12.50 10.08
C ILE A 73 15.54 -12.66 8.90
N SER A 74 16.82 -12.38 9.15
CA SER A 74 17.96 -12.80 8.35
C SER A 74 19.11 -13.17 9.26
#